data_AF-A0A2P0QND8-F1
#
_entry.id   AF-A0A2P0QND8-F1
#
_cell.length_a   1.000
_cell.length_b   1.000
_cell.length_c   1.000
_cell.angle_alpha   90.00
_cell.angle_beta   90.00
_cell.angle_gamma   90.00
#
_symmetry.space_group_name_H-M   'P 1'
#
loop_
_entity.id
_entity.type
_entity.pdbx_description
1 polymer ?
#
loop_
_entity_poly.entity_id
_entity_poly.type
_entity_poly.pdbx_seq_one_letter_code
_entity_poly.pdbx_strand_id
1 'polypeptide(L)'
;SSGAAQIAEAINKNKNITIDVGQILFGQTVTASGDNMRQHANNKFASPAKWVTMDIECDSGCGVVPFKYKDQNFVNALQWAIGLETFLLVDDPWRIFLTTDHPNGAPFTSYPHLIRLLMDRTFRNDVLSTLHPEAQKMTTLASIDREYTLQEIAIMTRAGAAKLIGLENRGGLSAGNWADITIYTDNADR
;
A
#
# COMPACT_ATOMS: atom_id res chain seq x y z
N SER A 1 -9.09 -16.50 -2.84
CA SER A 1 -9.84 -15.27 -3.20
C SER A 1 -9.33 -14.13 -2.34
N SER A 2 -9.56 -12.89 -2.75
CA SER A 2 -9.30 -11.73 -1.90
C SER A 2 -10.17 -11.76 -0.64
N GLY A 3 -9.58 -11.41 0.50
CA GLY A 3 -10.27 -11.17 1.76
C GLY A 3 -10.50 -9.67 2.06
N ALA A 4 -10.15 -8.78 1.13
CA ALA A 4 -10.16 -7.32 1.34
C ALA A 4 -11.53 -6.80 1.79
N ALA A 5 -12.63 -7.31 1.21
CA ALA A 5 -13.98 -6.90 1.56
C ALA A 5 -14.33 -7.16 3.04
N GLN A 6 -13.92 -8.30 3.59
CA GLN A 6 -14.18 -8.63 5.00
C GLN A 6 -13.37 -7.74 5.95
N ILE A 7 -12.13 -7.42 5.58
CA ILE A 7 -11.27 -6.50 6.33
C ILE A 7 -11.84 -5.09 6.27
N ALA A 8 -12.24 -4.62 5.09
CA ALA A 8 -12.86 -3.31 4.90
C ALA A 8 -14.16 -3.17 5.70
N GLU A 9 -15.03 -4.19 5.67
CA GLU A 9 -16.26 -4.21 6.48
C GLU A 9 -15.96 -4.09 7.98
N ALA A 10 -14.96 -4.85 8.47
CA ALA A 10 -14.54 -4.77 9.86
C ALA A 10 -14.02 -3.37 10.23
N ILE A 11 -13.22 -2.73 9.37
CA ILE A 11 -12.73 -1.36 9.59
C ILE A 11 -13.87 -0.35 9.54
N ASN A 12 -14.78 -0.47 8.58
CA ASN A 12 -15.89 0.45 8.42
C ASN A 12 -16.85 0.40 9.63
N LYS A 13 -17.06 -0.79 10.19
CA LYS A 13 -17.88 -1.00 11.39
C LYS A 13 -17.21 -0.52 12.69
N ASN A 14 -15.89 -0.63 12.81
CA ASN A 14 -15.16 -0.34 14.04
C ASN A 14 -14.36 0.97 13.93
N LYS A 15 -14.90 2.07 14.47
CA LYS A 15 -14.34 3.42 14.31
C LYS A 15 -13.02 3.67 15.04
N ASN A 16 -12.64 2.80 15.98
CA ASN A 16 -11.38 2.85 16.72
C ASN A 16 -10.20 2.20 15.97
N ILE A 17 -10.42 1.63 14.78
CA ILE A 17 -9.38 0.99 13.98
C ILE A 17 -8.93 1.94 12.87
N THR A 18 -7.61 2.04 12.71
CA THR A 18 -6.93 2.66 11.58
C THR A 18 -5.93 1.67 10.99
N ILE A 19 -5.70 1.76 9.68
CA ILE A 19 -4.76 0.89 8.97
C ILE A 19 -3.87 1.67 8.01
N ASP A 20 -2.73 1.11 7.68
CA ASP A 20 -2.01 1.42 6.45
C ASP A 20 -1.93 0.14 5.59
N VAL A 21 -1.85 0.29 4.26
CA VAL A 21 -2.13 -0.83 3.35
C VAL A 21 -0.91 -1.69 3.03
N GLY A 22 0.29 -1.11 2.98
CA GLY A 22 1.49 -1.84 2.54
C GLY A 22 1.37 -2.32 1.09
N GLN A 23 0.97 -1.42 0.18
CA GLN A 23 0.72 -1.75 -1.22
C GLN A 23 1.93 -2.40 -1.90
N ILE A 24 1.68 -3.51 -2.59
CA ILE A 24 2.64 -4.16 -3.49
C ILE A 24 2.63 -3.47 -4.85
N LEU A 25 3.80 -3.22 -5.42
CA LEU A 25 3.95 -2.84 -6.84
C LEU A 25 4.98 -3.76 -7.51
N PHE A 26 4.76 -4.05 -8.80
CA PHE A 26 5.62 -4.98 -9.53
C PHE A 26 7.03 -4.42 -9.73
N GLY A 27 8.02 -5.30 -9.64
CA GLY A 27 9.42 -4.91 -9.76
C GLY A 27 10.32 -5.61 -8.74
N GLN A 28 11.60 -5.26 -8.82
CA GLN A 28 12.59 -5.70 -7.85
C GLN A 28 12.50 -4.84 -6.59
N THR A 29 12.54 -5.48 -5.44
CA THR A 29 12.64 -4.81 -4.14
C THR A 29 13.44 -5.67 -3.15
N VAL A 30 13.43 -5.27 -1.88
CA VAL A 30 13.92 -6.03 -0.74
C VAL A 30 12.88 -5.98 0.35
N THR A 31 12.60 -7.12 0.99
CA THR A 31 11.83 -7.14 2.23
C THR A 31 12.79 -7.05 3.42
N ALA A 32 12.54 -6.15 4.35
CA ALA A 32 13.22 -5.98 5.61
C ALA A 32 12.17 -5.92 6.72
N SER A 33 12.21 -6.85 7.66
CA SER A 33 11.22 -6.95 8.73
C SER A 33 11.86 -7.43 10.02
N GLY A 34 11.29 -7.02 11.16
CA GLY A 34 11.60 -7.57 12.47
C GLY A 34 11.11 -9.01 12.65
N ASP A 35 10.21 -9.48 11.79
CA ASP A 35 9.74 -10.87 11.78
C ASP A 35 10.76 -11.79 11.11
N ASN A 36 11.81 -12.14 11.85
CA ASN A 36 12.87 -13.04 11.39
C ASN A 36 12.36 -14.45 11.03
N MET A 37 11.32 -14.95 11.70
CA MET A 37 10.71 -16.25 11.41
C MET A 37 10.08 -16.28 10.01
N ARG A 38 9.31 -15.25 9.64
CA ARG A 38 8.73 -15.13 8.30
C ARG A 38 9.79 -14.86 7.26
N GLN A 39 10.79 -14.03 7.56
CA GLN A 39 11.89 -13.77 6.62
C GLN A 39 12.72 -15.04 6.36
N HIS A 40 12.99 -15.85 7.39
CA HIS A 40 13.62 -17.16 7.22
C HIS A 40 12.73 -18.10 6.39
N ALA A 41 11.44 -18.21 6.67
CA ALA A 41 10.52 -19.07 5.92
C ALA A 41 10.42 -18.67 4.43
N ASN A 42 10.55 -17.37 4.13
CA ASN A 42 10.46 -16.82 2.78
C ASN A 42 11.79 -16.83 2.01
N ASN A 43 12.90 -17.24 2.63
CA ASN A 43 14.25 -17.14 2.04
C ASN A 43 14.39 -17.85 0.68
N LYS A 44 13.65 -18.93 0.46
CA LYS A 44 13.65 -19.73 -0.78
C LYS A 44 13.06 -18.98 -1.98
N PHE A 45 12.29 -17.92 -1.72
CA PHE A 45 11.74 -17.05 -2.74
C PHE A 45 12.63 -15.85 -3.05
N ALA A 46 13.80 -15.76 -2.41
CA ALA A 46 14.73 -14.66 -2.59
C ALA A 46 15.14 -14.52 -4.06
N SER A 47 15.07 -13.30 -4.57
CA SER A 47 15.50 -12.96 -5.93
C SER A 47 16.26 -11.64 -5.86
N PRO A 48 17.61 -11.63 -6.02
CA PRO A 48 18.51 -12.78 -6.15
C PRO A 48 18.55 -13.69 -4.90
N ALA A 49 19.05 -14.93 -5.06
CA ALA A 49 19.09 -15.97 -4.04
C ALA A 49 20.14 -15.72 -2.94
N LYS A 50 19.96 -14.63 -2.18
CA LYS A 50 20.76 -14.25 -1.01
C LYS A 50 19.81 -13.66 0.03
N TRP A 51 20.09 -13.85 1.30
CA TRP A 51 19.27 -13.34 2.39
C TRP A 51 20.11 -13.30 3.66
N VAL A 52 19.65 -12.53 4.65
CA VAL A 52 20.26 -12.50 5.98
C VAL A 52 19.15 -12.47 7.01
N THR A 53 19.34 -13.19 8.11
CA THR A 53 18.52 -13.07 9.31
C THR A 53 19.43 -12.93 10.51
N MET A 54 18.98 -12.18 11.50
CA MET A 54 19.65 -11.97 12.76
C MET A 54 18.66 -12.20 13.89
N ASP A 55 19.11 -12.92 14.90
CA ASP A 55 18.46 -12.95 16.20
C ASP A 55 19.18 -11.94 17.11
N ILE A 56 18.43 -11.15 17.87
CA ILE A 56 18.94 -10.15 18.78
C ILE A 56 18.67 -10.65 20.19
N GLU A 57 19.48 -11.62 20.62
CA GLU A 57 19.54 -12.14 21.99
C GLU A 57 18.15 -12.49 22.59
N CYS A 58 17.25 -13.06 21.79
CA CYS A 58 15.84 -13.32 22.15
C CYS A 58 14.97 -12.08 22.46
N ASP A 59 15.50 -10.85 22.40
CA ASP A 59 14.75 -9.61 22.57
C ASP A 59 14.03 -9.20 21.28
N SER A 60 14.66 -9.44 20.14
CA SER A 60 14.11 -9.12 18.83
C SER A 60 14.77 -9.95 17.73
N GLY A 61 14.37 -9.70 16.49
CA GLY A 61 14.99 -10.28 15.31
C GLY A 61 14.91 -9.32 14.15
N CYS A 62 15.68 -9.60 13.10
CA CYS A 62 15.43 -9.00 11.81
C CYS A 62 15.78 -9.95 10.68
N GLY A 63 15.19 -9.74 9.53
CA GLY A 63 15.55 -10.45 8.32
C GLY A 63 15.43 -9.56 7.09
N VAL A 64 16.33 -9.78 6.15
CA VAL A 64 16.39 -9.05 4.88
C VAL A 64 16.42 -10.07 3.74
N VAL A 65 15.40 -10.04 2.87
CA VAL A 65 15.19 -10.96 1.75
C VAL A 65 14.89 -10.15 0.48
N PRO A 66 15.81 -10.09 -0.50
CA PRO A 66 15.52 -9.53 -1.82
C PRO A 66 14.33 -10.24 -2.46
N PHE A 67 13.38 -9.51 -3.01
CA PHE A 67 12.18 -10.09 -3.60
C PHE A 67 11.84 -9.42 -4.93
N LYS A 68 11.26 -10.19 -5.86
CA LYS A 68 10.80 -9.65 -7.15
C LYS A 68 9.32 -9.95 -7.35
N TYR A 69 8.49 -8.91 -7.23
CA TYR A 69 7.09 -8.99 -7.58
C TYR A 69 6.94 -9.03 -9.10
N LYS A 70 6.17 -10.01 -9.59
CA LYS A 70 5.96 -10.30 -11.01
C LYS A 70 4.46 -10.27 -11.30
N ASP A 71 4.06 -9.48 -12.29
CA ASP A 71 2.70 -9.32 -12.79
C ASP A 71 2.04 -10.63 -13.30
N GLN A 72 2.84 -11.51 -13.93
CA GLN A 72 2.39 -12.82 -14.40
C GLN A 72 2.46 -13.91 -13.33
N ASN A 73 2.79 -13.58 -12.07
CA ASN A 73 2.68 -14.52 -10.98
C ASN A 73 1.33 -14.34 -10.27
N PHE A 74 0.55 -15.42 -10.16
CA PHE A 74 -0.77 -15.40 -9.55
C PHE A 74 -0.81 -14.73 -8.15
N VAL A 75 0.13 -15.09 -7.27
CA VAL A 75 0.15 -14.58 -5.88
C VAL A 75 0.44 -13.09 -5.87
N ASN A 76 1.47 -12.66 -6.59
CA ASN A 76 1.88 -11.26 -6.65
C ASN A 76 0.79 -10.37 -7.26
N ALA A 77 0.16 -10.85 -8.35
CA ALA A 77 -0.95 -10.15 -9.00
C ALA A 77 -2.15 -10.00 -8.05
N LEU A 78 -2.46 -11.06 -7.29
CA LEU A 78 -3.55 -11.02 -6.32
C LEU A 78 -3.22 -10.09 -5.13
N GLN A 79 -1.98 -10.07 -4.65
CA GLN A 79 -1.52 -9.15 -3.59
C GLN A 79 -1.65 -7.68 -4.03
N TRP A 80 -1.28 -7.37 -5.28
CA TRP A 80 -1.47 -6.04 -5.86
C TRP A 80 -2.94 -5.63 -5.85
N ALA A 81 -3.85 -6.53 -6.25
CA ALA A 81 -5.28 -6.25 -6.30
C ALA A 81 -5.89 -6.08 -4.90
N ILE A 82 -5.50 -6.91 -3.93
CA ILE A 82 -5.97 -6.85 -2.53
C ILE A 82 -5.70 -5.48 -1.92
N GLY A 83 -4.50 -4.90 -2.17
CA GLY A 83 -4.16 -3.58 -1.65
C GLY A 83 -5.08 -2.48 -2.20
N LEU A 84 -5.33 -2.49 -3.52
CA LEU A 84 -6.24 -1.52 -4.15
C LEU A 84 -7.69 -1.70 -3.72
N GLU A 85 -8.18 -2.94 -3.58
CA GLU A 85 -9.50 -3.21 -3.02
C GLU A 85 -9.63 -2.64 -1.60
N THR A 86 -8.59 -2.84 -0.77
CA THR A 86 -8.60 -2.34 0.61
C THR A 86 -8.71 -0.81 0.65
N PHE A 87 -7.95 -0.10 -0.19
CA PHE A 87 -8.11 1.35 -0.34
C PHE A 87 -9.54 1.73 -0.73
N LEU A 88 -10.07 1.12 -1.79
CA LEU A 88 -11.33 1.56 -2.38
C LEU A 88 -12.56 1.18 -1.54
N LEU A 89 -12.48 0.11 -0.73
CA LEU A 89 -13.58 -0.39 0.08
C LEU A 89 -13.64 0.21 1.51
N VAL A 90 -12.55 0.78 2.02
CA VAL A 90 -12.61 1.50 3.30
C VAL A 90 -13.19 2.89 3.08
N ASP A 91 -14.30 3.19 3.76
CA ASP A 91 -15.10 4.38 3.48
C ASP A 91 -14.40 5.67 3.93
N ASP A 92 -13.73 5.62 5.08
CA ASP A 92 -13.20 6.79 5.76
C ASP A 92 -11.71 7.01 5.45
N PRO A 93 -11.35 8.02 4.63
CA PRO A 93 -9.97 8.30 4.25
C PRO A 93 -9.09 8.73 5.44
N TRP A 94 -9.68 9.11 6.58
CA TRP A 94 -8.92 9.45 7.80
C TRP A 94 -8.37 8.24 8.53
N ARG A 95 -8.78 7.03 8.14
CA ARG A 95 -8.46 5.77 8.84
C ARG A 95 -7.72 4.76 7.97
N ILE A 96 -7.35 5.14 6.75
CA ILE A 96 -6.56 4.32 5.83
C ILE A 96 -5.43 5.17 5.23
N PHE A 97 -4.18 4.72 5.40
CA PHE A 97 -3.00 5.49 5.02
C PHE A 97 -2.27 4.89 3.82
N LEU A 98 -1.73 5.76 2.96
CA LEU A 98 -1.02 5.37 1.75
C LEU A 98 0.42 4.97 2.09
N THR A 99 0.68 3.67 2.12
CA THR A 99 2.00 3.08 2.37
C THR A 99 2.29 1.98 1.35
N THR A 100 3.56 1.76 1.09
CA THR A 100 4.07 0.57 0.38
C THR A 100 4.91 -0.30 1.30
N ASP A 101 4.80 -0.07 2.62
CA ASP A 101 5.65 -0.66 3.66
C ASP A 101 7.12 -0.62 3.25
N HIS A 102 7.59 0.57 2.87
CA HIS A 102 8.85 0.71 2.14
C HIS A 102 10.04 0.05 2.86
N PRO A 103 10.87 -0.76 2.17
CA PRO A 103 10.77 -1.18 0.76
C PRO A 103 9.98 -2.47 0.49
N ASN A 104 9.41 -3.12 1.52
CA ASN A 104 8.78 -4.45 1.46
C ASN A 104 7.83 -4.60 0.27
N GLY A 105 6.84 -3.71 0.13
CA GLY A 105 5.88 -3.78 -0.95
C GLY A 105 6.32 -3.08 -2.23
N ALA A 106 6.93 -1.90 -2.10
CA ALA A 106 7.53 -1.13 -3.19
C ALA A 106 8.40 0.02 -2.64
N PRO A 107 9.29 0.60 -3.46
CA PRO A 107 9.94 1.87 -3.11
C PRO A 107 8.92 3.01 -2.96
N PHE A 108 9.10 3.90 -1.97
CA PHE A 108 8.19 5.03 -1.72
C PHE A 108 8.12 6.01 -2.90
N THR A 109 9.12 5.99 -3.79
CA THR A 109 9.12 6.77 -5.03
C THR A 109 7.99 6.37 -5.98
N SER A 110 7.35 5.22 -5.76
CA SER A 110 6.22 4.74 -6.54
C SER A 110 4.86 5.28 -6.08
N TYR A 111 4.81 6.11 -5.03
CA TYR A 111 3.56 6.71 -4.55
C TYR A 111 2.76 7.46 -5.63
N PRO A 112 3.36 8.24 -6.55
CA PRO A 112 2.60 8.87 -7.63
C PRO A 112 1.88 7.86 -8.54
N HIS A 113 2.53 6.73 -8.87
CA HIS A 113 1.90 5.67 -9.66
C HIS A 113 0.73 5.01 -8.90
N LEU A 114 0.88 4.79 -7.59
CA LEU A 114 -0.20 4.30 -6.75
C LEU A 114 -1.36 5.29 -6.66
N ILE A 115 -1.09 6.59 -6.54
CA ILE A 115 -2.11 7.63 -6.53
C ILE A 115 -2.93 7.57 -7.82
N ARG A 116 -2.28 7.48 -8.99
CA ARG A 116 -2.98 7.32 -10.27
C ARG A 116 -3.87 6.08 -10.31
N LEU A 117 -3.41 4.93 -9.80
CA LEU A 117 -4.23 3.71 -9.71
C LEU A 117 -5.50 3.90 -8.86
N LEU A 118 -5.44 4.75 -7.84
CA LEU A 118 -6.59 5.06 -6.97
C LEU A 118 -7.52 6.12 -7.58
N MET A 119 -6.98 7.05 -8.37
CA MET A 119 -7.71 8.19 -8.93
C MET A 119 -8.28 7.95 -10.33
N ASP A 120 -7.70 7.06 -11.13
CA ASP A 120 -8.11 6.77 -12.50
C ASP A 120 -8.47 5.28 -12.64
N ARG A 121 -9.79 5.02 -12.70
CA ARG A 121 -10.35 3.68 -12.84
C ARG A 121 -9.99 3.03 -14.17
N THR A 122 -9.96 3.80 -15.26
CA THR A 122 -9.60 3.28 -16.58
C THR A 122 -8.17 2.78 -16.54
N PHE A 123 -7.24 3.60 -16.05
CA PHE A 123 -5.85 3.20 -15.87
C PHE A 123 -5.70 1.98 -14.96
N ARG A 124 -6.42 1.94 -13.84
CA ARG A 124 -6.44 0.78 -12.92
C ARG A 124 -6.90 -0.49 -13.62
N ASN A 125 -7.97 -0.43 -14.41
CA ASN A 125 -8.52 -1.58 -15.11
C ASN A 125 -7.63 -2.03 -16.27
N ASP A 126 -6.99 -1.08 -16.97
CA ASP A 126 -6.01 -1.38 -18.01
C ASP A 126 -4.84 -2.17 -17.42
N VAL A 127 -4.29 -1.73 -16.27
CA VAL A 127 -3.24 -2.46 -15.56
C VAL A 127 -3.73 -3.85 -15.13
N LEU A 128 -4.92 -3.93 -14.50
CA LEU A 128 -5.50 -5.22 -14.06
C LEU A 128 -5.64 -6.21 -15.23
N SER A 129 -6.05 -5.74 -16.42
CA SER A 129 -6.24 -6.59 -17.61
C SER A 129 -4.96 -7.29 -18.06
N THR A 130 -3.80 -6.72 -17.76
CA THR A 130 -2.49 -7.28 -18.11
C THR A 130 -2.00 -8.36 -17.14
N LEU A 131 -2.61 -8.47 -15.94
CA LEU A 131 -2.13 -9.36 -14.88
C LEU A 131 -2.47 -10.83 -15.14
N HIS A 132 -1.89 -11.73 -14.33
CA HIS A 132 -2.20 -13.15 -14.39
C HIS A 132 -3.73 -13.43 -14.41
N PRO A 133 -4.29 -14.13 -15.43
CA PRO A 133 -5.73 -14.25 -15.64
C PRO A 133 -6.51 -14.83 -14.46
N GLU A 134 -5.95 -15.83 -13.77
CA GLU A 134 -6.61 -16.40 -12.59
C GLU A 134 -6.64 -15.42 -11.41
N ALA A 135 -5.67 -14.49 -11.30
CA ALA A 135 -5.72 -13.48 -10.24
C ALA A 135 -6.87 -12.50 -10.49
N GLN A 136 -7.10 -12.10 -11.75
CA GLN A 136 -8.22 -11.24 -12.15
C GLN A 136 -9.58 -11.83 -11.76
N LYS A 137 -9.74 -13.16 -11.86
CA LYS A 137 -10.97 -13.86 -11.48
C LYS A 137 -11.20 -13.94 -9.95
N MET A 138 -10.15 -13.70 -9.16
CA MET A 138 -10.16 -13.90 -7.70
C MET A 138 -10.25 -12.60 -6.89
N THR A 139 -10.43 -11.47 -7.58
CA THR A 139 -10.59 -10.12 -7.04
C THR A 139 -11.89 -9.50 -7.57
N THR A 140 -12.51 -8.61 -6.80
CA THR A 140 -13.64 -7.77 -7.21
C THR A 140 -13.19 -6.40 -7.73
N LEU A 141 -11.88 -6.13 -7.82
CA LEU A 141 -11.33 -4.80 -8.13
C LEU A 141 -11.94 -4.15 -9.38
N ALA A 142 -12.16 -4.91 -10.46
CA ALA A 142 -12.76 -4.40 -11.70
C ALA A 142 -14.19 -3.87 -11.53
N SER A 143 -14.92 -4.40 -10.53
CA SER A 143 -16.29 -4.01 -10.22
C SER A 143 -16.38 -2.77 -9.32
N ILE A 144 -15.27 -2.28 -8.79
CA ILE A 144 -15.25 -1.11 -7.91
C ILE A 144 -15.15 0.16 -8.75
N ASP A 145 -16.23 0.92 -8.77
CA ASP A 145 -16.36 2.16 -9.55
C ASP A 145 -15.74 3.39 -8.85
N ARG A 146 -15.40 3.28 -7.56
CA ARG A 146 -14.84 4.40 -6.78
C ARG A 146 -13.51 4.89 -7.37
N GLU A 147 -13.35 6.20 -7.38
CA GLU A 147 -12.10 6.92 -7.63
C GLU A 147 -11.83 7.87 -6.48
N TYR A 148 -10.56 7.96 -6.07
CA TYR A 148 -10.13 8.89 -5.05
C TYR A 148 -10.11 10.33 -5.60
N THR A 149 -10.55 11.27 -4.77
CA THR A 149 -10.37 12.70 -5.01
C THR A 149 -9.00 13.17 -4.50
N LEU A 150 -8.50 14.31 -5.02
CA LEU A 150 -7.29 14.95 -4.48
C LEU A 150 -7.41 15.25 -2.98
N GLN A 151 -8.63 15.57 -2.51
CA GLN A 151 -8.89 15.82 -1.10
C GLN A 151 -8.70 14.55 -0.26
N GLU A 152 -9.23 13.41 -0.70
CA GLU A 152 -9.01 12.13 -0.02
C GLU A 152 -7.54 11.72 -0.05
N ILE A 153 -6.84 11.91 -1.18
CA ILE A 153 -5.39 11.70 -1.27
C ILE A 153 -4.67 12.56 -0.23
N ALA A 154 -4.96 13.86 -0.15
CA ALA A 154 -4.35 14.77 0.82
C ALA A 154 -4.62 14.35 2.27
N ILE A 155 -5.83 13.83 2.57
CA ILE A 155 -6.16 13.29 3.89
C ILE A 155 -5.26 12.10 4.23
N MET A 156 -5.22 11.06 3.40
CA MET A 156 -4.50 9.82 3.73
C MET A 156 -2.97 9.93 3.70
N THR A 157 -2.43 10.95 3.02
CA THR A 157 -0.97 11.14 2.88
C THR A 157 -0.44 12.27 3.77
N ARG A 158 -1.29 13.14 4.32
CA ARG A 158 -0.88 14.28 5.15
C ARG A 158 -1.75 14.43 6.40
N ALA A 159 -2.99 14.90 6.25
CA ALA A 159 -3.79 15.32 7.40
C ALA A 159 -4.09 14.19 8.39
N GLY A 160 -4.55 13.05 7.88
CA GLY A 160 -4.82 11.87 8.69
C GLY A 160 -3.55 11.26 9.27
N ALA A 161 -2.48 11.18 8.49
CA ALA A 161 -1.19 10.65 8.95
C ALA A 161 -0.63 11.49 10.10
N ALA A 162 -0.58 12.82 9.96
CA ALA A 162 -0.12 13.72 11.02
C ALA A 162 -0.97 13.59 12.29
N LYS A 163 -2.30 13.51 12.14
CA LYS A 163 -3.22 13.30 13.25
C LYS A 163 -2.99 11.97 13.97
N LEU A 164 -2.75 10.88 13.23
CA LEU A 164 -2.53 9.54 13.78
C LEU A 164 -1.33 9.50 14.72
N ILE A 165 -0.21 10.09 14.31
CA ILE A 165 1.05 10.06 15.09
C ILE A 165 1.19 11.25 16.05
N GLY A 166 0.14 12.07 16.22
CA GLY A 166 0.12 13.18 17.17
C GLY A 166 1.01 14.36 16.77
N LEU A 167 1.29 14.55 15.48
CA LEU A 167 2.02 15.72 15.00
C LEU A 167 1.12 16.95 14.98
N GLU A 168 1.09 17.66 16.11
CA GLU A 168 0.40 18.94 16.22
C GLU A 168 0.93 19.97 15.22
N ASN A 169 0.04 20.82 14.72
CA ASN A 169 0.35 21.91 13.78
C ASN A 169 0.96 21.46 12.43
N ARG A 170 0.80 20.18 12.06
CA ARG A 170 1.21 19.59 10.76
C ARG A 170 0.04 18.93 10.06
N GLY A 171 0.18 18.69 8.76
CA GLY A 171 -0.82 17.99 7.94
C GLY A 171 -1.98 18.86 7.43
N GLY A 172 -2.00 20.17 7.73
CA GLY A 172 -2.98 21.10 7.18
C GLY A 172 -2.37 22.47 6.83
N LEU A 173 -3.16 23.36 6.23
CA LEU A 173 -2.71 24.68 5.76
C LEU A 173 -3.37 25.86 6.50
N SER A 174 -4.08 25.61 7.60
CA SER A 174 -4.67 26.67 8.43
C SER A 174 -3.60 27.49 9.14
N ALA A 175 -3.91 28.75 9.44
CA ALA A 175 -3.04 29.61 10.24
C ALA A 175 -2.67 28.91 11.58
N GLY A 176 -1.39 28.99 11.96
CA GLY A 176 -0.82 28.28 13.12
C GLY A 176 -0.07 27.00 12.76
N ASN A 177 -0.29 26.42 11.58
CA ASN A 177 0.48 25.28 11.11
C ASN A 177 1.88 25.66 10.60
N TRP A 178 2.77 24.68 10.56
CA TRP A 178 4.10 24.81 9.95
C TRP A 178 3.99 25.00 8.44
N ALA A 179 4.91 25.77 7.86
CA ALA A 179 4.94 26.08 6.43
C ALA A 179 5.51 24.92 5.56
N ASP A 180 5.10 23.69 5.84
CA ASP A 180 5.45 22.50 5.07
C ASP A 180 4.50 22.36 3.87
N ILE A 181 4.82 23.05 2.78
CA ILE A 181 3.94 23.22 1.61
C ILE A 181 4.54 22.50 0.40
N THR A 182 3.76 21.61 -0.20
CA THR A 182 4.10 20.97 -1.48
C THR A 182 3.12 21.44 -2.56
N ILE A 183 3.66 21.95 -3.66
CA ILE A 183 2.88 22.40 -4.81
C ILE A 183 3.13 21.43 -5.97
N TYR A 184 2.06 20.88 -6.54
CA TYR A 184 2.11 20.03 -7.72
C TYR A 184 1.58 20.81 -8.92
N THR A 185 2.27 20.72 -10.06
CA THR A 185 1.75 21.21 -11.33
C THR A 185 0.61 20.29 -11.80
N ASP A 186 -0.48 20.87 -12.30
CA ASP A 186 -1.58 20.07 -12.82
C ASP A 186 -1.14 19.23 -14.04
N ASN A 187 -1.59 17.99 -14.08
CA ASN A 187 -1.27 17.01 -15.10
C ASN A 187 -2.52 16.16 -15.38
N ALA A 188 -2.81 15.91 -16.66
CA ALA A 188 -3.91 15.02 -17.05
C ALA A 188 -3.68 13.56 -16.61
N ASP A 189 -2.41 13.16 -16.50
CA ASP A 189 -1.95 11.83 -16.09
C ASP A 189 -1.71 11.70 -14.57
N ARG A 190 -2.32 12.59 -13.77
CA ARG A 190 -2.20 12.64 -12.30
C ARG A 190 -2.75 11.41 -11.58
#